data_AF-A0A059F2K5-F1
#
_entry.id   AF-A0A059F2K5-F1
#
_cell.length_a   1.000
_cell.length_b   1.000
_cell.length_c   1.000
_cell.angle_alpha   90.00
_cell.angle_beta   90.00
_cell.angle_gamma   90.00
#
_symmetry.space_group_name_H-M   'P 1'
#
loop_
_entity.id
_entity.type
_entity.pdbx_description
1 polymer ?
#
loop_
_entity_poly.entity_id
_entity_poly.type
_entity_poly.pdbx_seq_one_letter_code
_entity_poly.pdbx_strand_id
1 'polypeptide(L)'
;MGKKIKPKRVKAFFNKPKKPTTPEEQKQEEESFLNALSYKLKNNIKPPYFVMLDTNFINFAIKKKMDIKRNLMSCLLSNSKLFVTECVIAELEKLGRAYRVALGIVKRDDFNRLQCDHKGTYADDCIVNRITASRCYIVATCDTELKNRIRKVGGVPIVSIMGRKFDVEGL
;
A
#
# COMPACT_ATOMS: atom_id res chain seq x y z
N MET A 1 21.07 35.49 54.02
CA MET A 1 20.48 36.60 53.24
C MET A 1 20.61 36.28 51.75
N GLY A 2 19.51 35.92 51.10
CA GLY A 2 19.49 35.40 49.72
C GLY A 2 19.68 36.48 48.66
N LYS A 3 20.53 36.22 47.67
CA LYS A 3 20.58 36.99 46.43
C LYS A 3 19.86 36.18 45.33
N LYS A 4 18.63 36.56 45.04
CA LYS A 4 17.83 36.03 43.93
C LYS A 4 18.48 36.40 42.59
N ILE A 5 18.96 35.41 41.85
CA ILE A 5 19.41 35.58 40.46
C ILE A 5 18.15 35.54 39.57
N LYS A 6 17.86 36.63 38.87
CA LYS A 6 16.67 36.79 38.01
C LYS A 6 16.85 36.00 36.70
N PRO A 7 15.88 35.19 36.23
CA PRO A 7 15.98 34.53 34.92
C PRO A 7 15.54 35.51 33.82
N LYS A 8 16.46 36.36 33.36
CA LYS A 8 16.23 37.23 32.19
C LYS A 8 16.97 36.66 30.97
N ARG A 9 16.45 35.62 30.30
CA ARG A 9 16.82 35.34 28.88
C ARG A 9 16.08 34.25 28.10
N VAL A 10 14.95 33.69 28.56
CA VAL A 10 14.25 32.62 27.81
C VAL A 10 13.02 33.10 27.01
N LYS A 11 12.61 34.38 27.13
CA LYS A 11 11.36 34.87 26.51
C LYS A 11 11.49 35.54 25.13
N ALA A 12 12.61 35.37 24.42
CA ALA A 12 12.85 36.10 23.16
C ALA A 12 12.73 35.28 21.86
N PHE A 13 12.48 33.97 21.93
CA PHE A 13 12.39 33.12 20.72
C PHE A 13 10.96 32.84 20.23
N PHE A 14 9.92 33.13 21.03
CA PHE A 14 8.53 32.77 20.70
C PHE A 14 7.66 33.89 20.14
N ASN A 15 8.17 35.12 20.00
CA ASN A 15 7.43 36.22 19.39
C ASN A 15 8.24 36.84 18.25
N LYS A 16 8.29 36.17 17.10
CA LYS A 16 8.50 36.86 15.83
C LYS A 16 7.13 36.96 15.13
N PRO A 17 6.58 38.17 14.91
CA PRO A 17 5.35 38.32 14.15
C PRO A 17 5.60 37.81 12.72
N LYS A 18 4.74 36.90 12.25
CA LYS A 18 4.73 36.50 10.84
C LYS A 18 4.41 37.73 10.00
N LYS A 19 5.24 38.03 9.01
CA LYS A 19 4.95 39.08 8.02
C LYS A 19 3.60 38.76 7.35
N PRO A 20 2.78 39.78 7.01
CA PRO A 20 1.58 39.56 6.21
C PRO A 20 2.01 39.01 4.85
N THR A 21 1.70 37.73 4.61
CA THR A 21 1.96 37.06 3.33
C THR A 21 0.88 37.47 2.33
N THR A 22 1.31 37.74 1.10
CA THR A 22 0.39 38.05 0.00
C THR A 22 -0.48 36.82 -0.35
N PRO A 23 -1.67 37.02 -0.96
CA PRO A 23 -2.53 35.90 -1.37
C PRO A 23 -1.84 34.90 -2.33
N GLU A 24 -0.84 35.38 -3.08
CA GLU A 24 -0.03 34.55 -3.98
C GLU A 24 1.02 33.73 -3.22
N GLU A 25 1.68 34.30 -2.22
CA GLU A 25 2.61 33.58 -1.33
C GLU A 25 1.89 32.54 -0.47
N GLN A 26 0.65 32.82 -0.03
CA GLN A 26 -0.19 31.85 0.69
C GLN A 26 -0.59 30.67 -0.20
N LYS A 27 -0.98 30.93 -1.45
CA LYS A 27 -1.26 29.89 -2.43
C LYS A 27 -0.01 29.07 -2.76
N GLN A 28 1.15 29.70 -2.90
CA GLN A 28 2.41 29.00 -3.15
C GLN A 28 2.89 28.18 -1.95
N GLU A 29 2.74 28.66 -0.71
CA GLU A 29 3.04 27.88 0.49
C GLU A 29 2.08 26.69 0.66
N GLU A 30 0.78 26.89 0.37
CA GLU A 30 -0.22 25.83 0.40
C GLU A 30 0.01 24.80 -0.71
N GLU A 31 0.31 25.24 -1.94
CA GLU A 31 0.65 24.37 -3.07
C GLU A 31 1.99 23.65 -2.83
N SER A 32 2.99 24.30 -2.24
CA SER A 32 4.27 23.69 -1.84
C SER A 32 4.08 22.67 -0.71
N PHE A 33 3.18 22.95 0.25
CA PHE A 33 2.83 22.00 1.31
C PHE A 33 2.02 20.82 0.78
N LEU A 34 1.06 21.05 -0.12
CA LEU A 34 0.30 20.00 -0.83
C LEU A 34 1.22 19.17 -1.73
N ASN A 35 2.21 19.79 -2.36
CA ASN A 35 3.25 19.12 -3.11
C ASN A 35 4.19 18.33 -2.21
N ALA A 36 4.63 18.87 -1.06
CA ALA A 36 5.46 18.15 -0.11
C ALA A 36 4.70 17.00 0.60
N LEU A 37 3.41 17.19 0.85
CA LEU A 37 2.50 16.18 1.38
C LEU A 37 2.21 15.10 0.33
N SER A 38 1.96 15.48 -0.92
CA SER A 38 1.80 14.53 -2.04
C SER A 38 3.10 13.80 -2.37
N TYR A 39 4.25 14.47 -2.24
CA TYR A 39 5.58 13.88 -2.34
C TYR A 39 5.85 12.93 -1.18
N LYS A 40 5.46 13.27 0.07
CA LYS A 40 5.50 12.34 1.22
C LYS A 40 4.56 11.15 1.05
N LEU A 41 3.37 11.37 0.49
CA LEU A 41 2.39 10.31 0.20
C LEU A 41 2.87 9.36 -0.90
N LYS A 42 3.56 9.87 -1.94
CA LYS A 42 4.21 9.06 -2.99
C LYS A 42 5.43 8.29 -2.49
N ASN A 43 6.11 8.76 -1.44
CA ASN A 43 7.38 8.21 -0.94
C ASN A 43 7.26 7.13 0.17
N ASN A 44 6.05 6.67 0.50
CA ASN A 44 5.87 5.68 1.57
C ASN A 44 6.20 4.24 1.16
N ILE A 45 6.32 3.99 -0.14
CA ILE A 45 6.61 2.67 -0.66
C ILE A 45 8.07 2.65 -1.11
N LYS A 46 8.91 2.00 -0.31
CA LYS A 46 10.33 1.80 -0.62
C LYS A 46 10.61 0.31 -0.82
N PRO A 47 11.55 -0.05 -1.70
CA PRO A 47 12.05 -1.41 -1.76
C PRO A 47 12.55 -1.90 -0.39
N PRO A 48 12.29 -3.17 -0.03
CA PRO A 48 11.54 -4.17 -0.79
C PRO A 48 10.04 -3.91 -0.79
N TYR A 49 9.41 -4.02 -1.96
CA TYR A 49 7.99 -3.78 -2.13
C TYR A 49 7.14 -4.84 -1.44
N PHE A 50 6.06 -4.43 -0.77
CA PHE A 50 5.11 -5.35 -0.15
C PHE A 50 3.90 -5.53 -1.05
N VAL A 51 3.77 -6.69 -1.68
CA VAL A 51 2.70 -6.96 -2.63
C VAL A 51 1.68 -7.89 -1.98
N MET A 52 0.44 -7.40 -1.84
CA MET A 52 -0.68 -8.18 -1.33
C MET A 52 -1.43 -8.81 -2.50
N LEU A 53 -1.61 -10.14 -2.46
CA LEU A 53 -2.19 -10.91 -3.54
C LEU A 53 -3.66 -11.20 -3.28
N ASP A 54 -4.45 -11.08 -4.35
CA ASP A 54 -5.86 -11.43 -4.41
C ASP A 54 -6.08 -12.84 -5.01
N THR A 55 -7.18 -13.49 -4.65
CA THR A 55 -7.62 -14.83 -5.10
C THR A 55 -7.66 -14.90 -6.62
N ASN A 56 -8.29 -13.91 -7.26
CA ASN A 56 -8.48 -13.87 -8.70
C ASN A 56 -7.14 -13.68 -9.44
N PHE A 57 -6.25 -12.84 -8.91
CA PHE A 57 -4.93 -12.63 -9.49
C PHE A 57 -4.09 -13.92 -9.49
N ILE A 58 -4.07 -14.64 -8.37
CA ILE A 58 -3.36 -15.92 -8.24
C ILE A 58 -3.89 -16.93 -9.28
N ASN A 59 -5.21 -17.00 -9.42
CA ASN A 59 -5.87 -17.90 -10.36
C ASN A 59 -5.49 -17.60 -11.81
N PHE A 60 -5.50 -16.32 -12.19
CA PHE A 60 -5.09 -15.91 -13.53
C PHE A 60 -3.62 -16.16 -13.80
N ALA A 61 -2.73 -15.90 -12.83
CA ALA A 61 -1.31 -16.15 -12.96
C ALA A 61 -1.04 -17.64 -13.24
N ILE A 62 -1.69 -18.53 -12.50
CA ILE A 62 -1.53 -19.99 -12.67
C ILE A 62 -2.10 -20.46 -14.00
N LYS A 63 -3.29 -19.97 -14.39
CA LYS A 63 -3.92 -20.31 -15.68
C LYS A 63 -3.01 -19.93 -16.85
N LYS A 64 -2.29 -18.81 -16.74
CA LYS A 64 -1.32 -18.34 -17.75
C LYS A 64 0.09 -18.92 -17.57
N LYS A 65 0.30 -19.80 -16.60
CA LYS A 65 1.59 -20.43 -16.25
C LYS A 65 2.69 -19.38 -15.96
N MET A 66 2.30 -18.28 -15.31
CA MET A 66 3.20 -17.19 -14.94
C MET A 66 3.72 -17.38 -13.52
N ASP A 67 5.03 -17.27 -13.33
CA ASP A 67 5.64 -17.22 -12.00
C ASP A 67 5.43 -15.82 -11.39
N ILE A 68 4.65 -15.75 -10.32
CA ILE A 68 4.25 -14.49 -9.67
C ILE A 68 5.48 -13.70 -9.21
N LYS A 69 6.45 -14.34 -8.55
CA LYS A 69 7.61 -13.67 -7.96
C LYS A 69 8.53 -13.10 -9.04
N ARG A 70 8.83 -13.90 -10.06
CA ARG A 70 9.69 -13.48 -11.18
C ARG A 70 9.06 -12.35 -11.99
N ASN A 71 7.77 -12.47 -12.32
CA ASN A 71 7.07 -11.44 -13.09
C ASN A 71 6.91 -10.14 -12.29
N LEU A 72 6.65 -10.20 -10.98
CA LEU A 72 6.63 -9.00 -10.14
C LEU A 72 7.99 -8.33 -10.04
N MET A 73 9.08 -9.10 -9.92
CA MET A 73 10.43 -8.56 -9.92
C MET A 73 10.75 -7.85 -11.24
N SER A 74 10.36 -8.44 -12.38
CA SER A 74 10.54 -7.81 -13.70
C SER A 74 9.65 -6.57 -13.89
N CYS A 75 8.50 -6.52 -13.24
CA CYS A 75 7.51 -5.45 -13.37
C CYS A 75 7.88 -4.24 -12.50
N LEU A 76 8.28 -4.48 -11.25
CA LEU A 76 8.64 -3.45 -10.27
C LEU A 76 10.13 -3.10 -10.28
N LEU A 77 10.93 -3.80 -11.08
CA LEU A 77 12.40 -3.66 -11.19
C LEU A 77 13.11 -3.72 -9.83
N SER A 78 12.51 -4.42 -8.85
CA SER A 78 13.02 -4.49 -7.49
C SER A 78 12.52 -5.73 -6.75
N ASN A 79 13.14 -6.01 -5.60
CA ASN A 79 12.75 -7.12 -4.75
C ASN A 79 11.37 -6.87 -4.14
N SER A 80 10.51 -7.89 -4.21
CA SER A 80 9.14 -7.84 -3.71
C SER A 80 8.90 -8.98 -2.72
N LYS A 81 8.35 -8.65 -1.55
CA LYS A 81 7.82 -9.63 -0.60
C LYS A 81 6.33 -9.81 -0.88
N LEU A 82 5.92 -11.06 -1.02
CA LEU A 82 4.55 -11.43 -1.31
C LEU A 82 3.81 -11.68 0.00
N PHE A 83 2.61 -11.13 0.09
CA PHE A 83 1.70 -11.28 1.22
C PHE A 83 0.36 -11.83 0.75
N VAL A 84 -0.17 -12.78 1.51
CA VAL A 84 -1.50 -13.34 1.29
C VAL A 84 -2.24 -13.31 2.61
N THR A 85 -3.47 -12.81 2.60
CA THR A 85 -4.33 -12.75 3.77
C THR A 85 -5.01 -14.10 4.03
N GLU A 86 -5.32 -14.40 5.29
CA GLU A 86 -6.03 -15.63 5.66
C GLU A 86 -7.39 -15.75 4.97
N CYS A 87 -8.10 -14.64 4.71
CA CYS A 87 -9.35 -14.68 3.94
C CYS A 87 -9.16 -15.12 2.49
N VAL A 88 -8.10 -14.68 1.82
CA VAL A 88 -7.78 -15.12 0.45
C VAL A 88 -7.43 -16.60 0.42
N ILE A 89 -6.69 -17.09 1.42
CA ILE A 89 -6.41 -18.53 1.56
C ILE A 89 -7.72 -19.30 1.76
N ALA A 90 -8.60 -18.84 2.66
CA ALA A 90 -9.88 -19.47 2.92
C ALA A 90 -10.80 -19.47 1.68
N GLU A 91 -10.76 -18.42 0.86
CA GLU A 91 -11.49 -18.37 -0.40
C GLU A 91 -10.95 -19.40 -1.41
N LEU A 92 -9.63 -19.49 -1.57
CA LEU A 92 -8.99 -20.53 -2.39
C LEU A 92 -9.33 -21.95 -1.92
N GLU A 93 -9.47 -22.17 -0.60
CA GLU A 93 -9.88 -23.47 -0.05
C GLU A 93 -11.34 -23.81 -0.37
N LYS A 94 -12.23 -22.81 -0.37
CA LYS A 94 -13.66 -22.98 -0.75
C LYS A 94 -13.85 -23.30 -2.23
N LEU A 95 -13.00 -22.77 -3.11
CA LEU A 95 -13.09 -23.02 -4.55
C LEU A 95 -12.72 -24.48 -4.94
N GLY A 96 -12.21 -25.28 -4.00
CA GLY A 96 -12.13 -26.73 -4.11
C GLY A 96 -10.98 -27.26 -4.98
N ARG A 97 -11.17 -28.45 -5.56
CA ARG A 97 -10.08 -29.24 -6.18
C ARG A 97 -9.41 -28.55 -7.37
N ALA A 98 -10.14 -27.72 -8.11
CA ALA A 98 -9.60 -26.99 -9.26
C ALA A 98 -8.43 -26.05 -8.88
N TYR A 99 -8.39 -25.60 -7.62
CA TYR A 99 -7.42 -24.63 -7.13
C TYR A 99 -6.37 -25.24 -6.19
N ARG A 100 -6.24 -26.58 -6.17
CA ARG A 100 -5.24 -27.28 -5.35
C ARG A 100 -3.80 -26.82 -5.67
N VAL A 101 -3.53 -26.54 -6.94
CA VAL A 101 -2.23 -26.01 -7.38
C VAL A 101 -1.99 -24.61 -6.82
N ALA A 102 -3.02 -23.75 -6.81
CA ALA A 102 -2.95 -22.42 -6.23
C ALA A 102 -2.67 -22.46 -4.74
N LEU A 103 -3.39 -23.30 -4.00
CA LEU A 103 -3.15 -23.54 -2.58
C LEU A 103 -1.73 -24.04 -2.32
N GLY A 104 -1.22 -24.95 -3.14
CA GLY A 104 0.14 -25.47 -3.02
C GLY A 104 1.22 -24.40 -3.25
N ILE A 105 0.97 -23.44 -4.15
CA ILE A 105 1.90 -22.32 -4.40
C ILE A 105 1.86 -21.34 -3.23
N VAL A 106 0.66 -20.92 -2.82
CA VAL A 106 0.46 -19.94 -1.74
C VAL A 106 0.97 -20.44 -0.38
N LYS A 107 0.98 -21.76 -0.16
CA LYS A 107 1.47 -22.35 1.09
C LYS A 107 3.01 -22.46 1.18
N ARG A 108 3.76 -22.09 0.14
CA ARG A 108 5.24 -22.07 0.15
C ARG A 108 5.80 -20.93 1.01
N ASP A 109 7.03 -21.09 1.49
CA ASP A 109 7.73 -20.10 2.33
C ASP A 109 8.02 -18.76 1.64
N ASP A 110 7.90 -18.71 0.30
CA ASP A 110 8.00 -17.47 -0.47
C ASP A 110 6.85 -16.48 -0.18
N PHE A 111 5.72 -16.96 0.35
CA PHE A 111 4.53 -16.16 0.63
C PHE A 111 4.36 -15.95 2.13
N ASN A 112 4.31 -14.69 2.54
CA ASN A 112 4.06 -14.32 3.92
C ASN A 112 2.56 -14.31 4.18
N ARG A 113 2.12 -14.98 5.25
CA ARG A 113 0.71 -15.00 5.62
C ARG A 113 0.40 -13.82 6.53
N LEU A 114 -0.67 -13.10 6.22
CA LEU A 114 -1.20 -12.02 7.04
C LEU A 114 -2.43 -12.50 7.80
N GLN A 115 -2.37 -12.42 9.12
CA GLN A 115 -3.50 -12.75 9.97
C GLN A 115 -4.59 -11.69 9.87
N CYS A 116 -5.83 -12.14 9.89
CA CYS A 116 -7.00 -11.29 9.75
C CYS A 116 -7.86 -11.30 11.01
N ASP A 117 -8.12 -10.12 11.57
CA ASP A 117 -8.92 -9.95 12.80
C ASP A 117 -10.42 -9.84 12.52
N HIS A 118 -10.95 -10.65 11.61
CA HIS A 118 -12.36 -10.59 11.22
C HIS A 118 -12.97 -11.98 11.04
N LYS A 119 -14.24 -12.11 11.42
CA LYS A 119 -14.97 -13.37 11.30
C LYS A 119 -15.72 -13.41 9.97
N GLY A 120 -15.20 -14.15 9.00
CA GLY A 120 -15.93 -14.49 7.77
C GLY A 120 -16.25 -13.34 6.81
N THR A 121 -15.49 -12.24 6.82
CA THR A 121 -15.68 -11.15 5.83
C THR A 121 -15.15 -11.56 4.44
N TYR A 122 -15.69 -10.92 3.41
CA TYR A 122 -15.18 -11.03 2.04
C TYR A 122 -13.72 -10.56 1.95
N ALA A 123 -12.93 -11.22 1.10
CA ALA A 123 -11.50 -10.93 0.94
C ALA A 123 -11.27 -9.49 0.47
N ASP A 124 -12.11 -8.99 -0.43
CA ASP A 124 -12.08 -7.61 -0.94
C ASP A 124 -12.18 -6.57 0.16
N ASP A 125 -13.11 -6.76 1.11
CA ASP A 125 -13.31 -5.84 2.23
C ASP A 125 -12.11 -5.87 3.18
N CYS A 126 -11.53 -7.05 3.42
CA CYS A 126 -10.30 -7.18 4.19
C CYS A 126 -9.15 -6.39 3.54
N ILE A 127 -8.97 -6.57 2.22
CA ILE A 127 -7.93 -5.91 1.45
C ILE A 127 -8.11 -4.40 1.54
N VAL A 128 -9.31 -3.89 1.27
CA VAL A 128 -9.61 -2.45 1.30
C VAL A 128 -9.42 -1.87 2.69
N ASN A 129 -9.89 -2.54 3.74
CA ASN A 129 -9.71 -2.07 5.12
C ASN A 129 -8.21 -2.01 5.50
N ARG A 130 -7.43 -3.03 5.10
CA ARG A 130 -6.01 -3.09 5.39
C ARG A 130 -5.22 -1.99 4.69
N ILE A 131 -5.46 -1.76 3.39
CA ILE A 131 -4.77 -0.69 2.66
C ILE A 131 -5.19 0.71 3.12
N THR A 132 -6.43 0.85 3.59
CA THR A 132 -6.95 2.13 4.12
C THR A 132 -6.25 2.47 5.43
N ALA A 133 -6.02 1.46 6.29
CA ALA A 133 -5.26 1.60 7.52
C ALA A 133 -3.75 1.80 7.27
N SER A 134 -3.18 1.07 6.31
CA SER A 134 -1.74 1.09 6.00
C SER A 134 -1.50 1.14 4.49
N ARG A 135 -1.09 2.32 3.99
CA ARG A 135 -0.81 2.58 2.56
C ARG A 135 0.60 2.17 2.13
N CYS A 136 1.12 1.09 2.72
CA CYS A 136 2.48 0.57 2.43
C CYS A 136 2.47 -0.67 1.53
N TYR A 137 1.29 -1.08 1.05
CA TYR A 137 1.11 -2.25 0.19
C TYR A 137 0.86 -1.84 -1.25
N ILE A 138 1.33 -2.67 -2.17
CA ILE A 138 0.91 -2.73 -3.57
C ILE A 138 -0.13 -3.86 -3.65
N VAL A 139 -1.27 -3.63 -4.30
CA VAL A 139 -2.31 -4.66 -4.42
C VAL A 139 -2.25 -5.31 -5.79
N ALA A 140 -2.11 -6.63 -5.85
CA ALA A 140 -2.18 -7.39 -7.10
C ALA A 140 -3.59 -7.97 -7.28
N THR A 141 -4.39 -7.33 -8.13
CA THR A 141 -5.76 -7.78 -8.45
C THR A 141 -6.09 -7.58 -9.93
N CYS A 142 -6.91 -8.47 -10.46
CA CYS A 142 -7.51 -8.37 -11.79
C CYS A 142 -9.00 -8.00 -11.74
N ASP A 143 -9.58 -7.84 -10.56
CA ASP A 143 -10.99 -7.52 -10.41
C ASP A 143 -11.26 -6.02 -10.63
N THR A 144 -12.17 -5.71 -11.55
CA THR A 144 -12.56 -4.34 -11.88
C THR A 144 -13.20 -3.61 -10.70
N GLU A 145 -14.02 -4.30 -9.89
CA GLU A 145 -14.72 -3.69 -8.76
C GLU A 145 -13.72 -3.36 -7.65
N LEU A 146 -12.86 -4.31 -7.29
CA LEU A 146 -11.82 -4.09 -6.29
C LEU A 146 -10.85 -2.98 -6.73
N LYS A 147 -10.43 -2.96 -8.01
CA LYS A 147 -9.62 -1.86 -8.56
C LYS A 147 -10.30 -0.50 -8.36
N ASN A 148 -11.59 -0.39 -8.67
CA ASN A 148 -12.34 0.85 -8.49
C ASN A 148 -12.41 1.29 -7.02
N ARG A 149 -12.55 0.34 -6.09
CA ARG A 149 -12.53 0.63 -4.65
C ARG A 149 -11.14 1.12 -4.19
N ILE A 150 -10.07 0.49 -4.65
CA ILE A 150 -8.69 0.89 -4.31
C ILE A 150 -8.36 2.27 -4.89
N ARG A 151 -8.78 2.57 -6.13
CA ARG A 151 -8.60 3.90 -6.74
C ARG A 151 -9.25 5.02 -5.94
N LYS A 152 -10.39 4.76 -5.28
CA LYS A 152 -11.05 5.73 -4.39
C LYS A 152 -10.25 6.01 -3.12
N VAL A 153 -9.48 5.05 -2.61
CA VAL A 153 -8.63 5.23 -1.42
C VAL A 153 -7.45 6.16 -1.73
N GLY A 154 -6.86 6.02 -2.92
CA GLY A 154 -5.72 6.81 -3.38
C GLY A 154 -4.39 6.45 -2.70
N GLY A 155 -3.28 6.64 -3.42
CA GLY A 155 -1.93 6.40 -2.90
C GLY A 155 -1.53 4.92 -2.74
N VAL A 156 -2.24 4.01 -3.41
CA VAL A 156 -1.98 2.56 -3.39
C VAL A 156 -1.83 2.08 -4.84
N PRO A 157 -0.62 1.63 -5.24
CA PRO A 157 -0.41 1.08 -6.58
C PRO A 157 -1.12 -0.25 -6.76
N ILE A 158 -1.58 -0.49 -7.99
CA ILE A 158 -2.33 -1.70 -8.36
C ILE A 158 -1.55 -2.44 -9.43
N VAL A 159 -1.31 -3.73 -9.22
CA VAL A 159 -0.71 -4.63 -10.21
C VAL A 159 -1.79 -5.51 -10.82
N SER A 160 -1.81 -5.60 -12.14
CA SER A 160 -2.76 -6.48 -12.85
C SER A 160 -2.10 -7.23 -14.00
N ILE A 161 -2.78 -8.26 -14.51
CA ILE A 161 -2.23 -9.15 -15.54
C ILE A 161 -2.77 -8.76 -16.91
N MET A 162 -1.93 -8.13 -17.74
CA MET A 162 -2.24 -7.80 -19.13
C MET A 162 -1.50 -8.73 -20.09
N GLY A 163 -2.24 -9.55 -20.84
CA GLY A 163 -1.63 -10.54 -21.74
C GLY A 163 -0.77 -11.55 -20.96
N ARG A 164 0.55 -11.57 -21.22
CA ARG A 164 1.56 -12.38 -20.51
C ARG A 164 2.53 -11.52 -19.68
N LYS A 165 2.17 -10.29 -19.34
CA LYS A 165 2.98 -9.38 -18.52
C LYS A 165 2.17 -8.88 -17.34
N PHE A 166 2.87 -8.44 -16.31
CA PHE A 166 2.25 -7.67 -15.22
C PHE A 166 2.39 -6.20 -15.56
N ASP A 167 1.32 -5.46 -15.32
CA ASP A 167 1.21 -4.04 -15.53
C ASP A 167 0.91 -3.35 -14.21
N VAL A 168 1.50 -2.18 -13.98
CA VAL A 168 1.29 -1.41 -12.74
C VAL A 168 0.57 -0.12 -13.06
N GLU A 169 -0.55 0.07 -12.38
CA GLU A 169 -1.31 1.30 -12.39
C GLU A 169 -1.03 2.08 -11.10
N GLY A 170 -0.73 3.38 -11.21
CA GLY A 170 -0.66 4.28 -10.06
C GLY A 170 0.62 4.22 -9.22
N LEU A 171 1.76 3.87 -9.82
CA LEU A 171 3.10 4.15 -9.29
C LEU A 171 3.52 5.60 -9.56
#